data_AF-A0AAW4AIR7-F1
#
_entry.id   AF-A0AAW4AIR7-F1
#
_cell.length_a   1.000
_cell.length_b   1.000
_cell.length_c   1.000
_cell.angle_alpha   90.00
_cell.angle_beta   90.00
_cell.angle_gamma   90.00
#
_symmetry.space_group_name_H-M   'P 1'
#
loop_
_entity.id
_entity.type
_entity.pdbx_description
1 polymer ?
#
loop_
_entity_poly.entity_id
_entity_poly.type
_entity_poly.pdbx_seq_one_letter_code
_entity_poly.pdbx_strand_id
1 'polypeptide(L)'
;MVNVHYIFDPMCGWCYGATSLIQQLNEMSGVKLHLHPGGMIERSPLSDGFRQHVLQADQRIAQQTGAVFGEGYIAKIKSGETVILDSYVTAQAIIAAQLLGVSPSVMLKSIQQVSDATH
;
A
#
# COMPACT_ATOMS: atom_id res chain seq x y z
N MET A 1 -14.82 -13.34 -19.83
CA MET A 1 -13.97 -13.04 -18.66
C MET A 1 -13.13 -11.81 -19.00
N VAL A 2 -13.27 -10.73 -18.24
CA VAL A 2 -12.47 -9.50 -18.41
C VAL A 2 -11.20 -9.62 -17.57
N ASN A 3 -10.05 -9.26 -18.12
CA ASN A 3 -8.79 -9.22 -17.38
C ASN A 3 -8.51 -7.79 -16.95
N VAL A 4 -8.28 -7.58 -15.64
CA VAL A 4 -7.86 -6.29 -15.08
C VAL A 4 -6.45 -6.44 -14.55
N HIS A 5 -5.54 -5.57 -14.99
CA HIS A 5 -4.17 -5.53 -14.52
C HIS A 5 -4.01 -4.36 -13.57
N TYR A 6 -3.68 -4.64 -12.32
CA TYR A 6 -3.40 -3.62 -11.32
C TYR A 6 -1.91 -3.56 -11.07
N ILE A 7 -1.29 -2.47 -11.52
CA ILE A 7 0.11 -2.14 -11.24
C ILE A 7 0.08 -1.23 -10.01
N PHE A 8 0.78 -1.64 -8.96
CA PHE A 8 0.68 -0.99 -7.66
C PHE A 8 2.00 -1.03 -6.91
N ASP A 9 2.10 -0.24 -5.86
CA ASP A 9 3.19 -0.34 -4.89
C ASP A 9 2.64 -0.39 -3.47
N PRO A 10 3.08 -1.33 -2.62
CA PRO A 10 2.59 -1.41 -1.24
C PRO A 10 2.85 -0.14 -0.42
N MET A 11 3.91 0.61 -0.75
CA MET A 11 4.31 1.85 -0.09
C MET A 11 3.69 3.11 -0.74
N CYS A 12 2.86 2.96 -1.78
CA CYS A 12 2.16 4.07 -2.40
C CYS A 12 0.84 4.38 -1.66
N GLY A 13 0.74 5.59 -1.09
CA GLY A 13 -0.47 6.04 -0.40
C GLY A 13 -1.72 6.03 -1.29
N TRP A 14 -1.60 6.34 -2.59
CA TRP A 14 -2.74 6.27 -3.50
C TRP A 14 -3.16 4.83 -3.83
N CYS A 15 -2.20 3.88 -3.86
CA CYS A 15 -2.54 2.46 -3.96
C CYS A 15 -3.30 2.00 -2.71
N TYR A 16 -2.89 2.46 -1.53
CA TYR A 16 -3.62 2.23 -0.29
C TYR A 16 -5.03 2.82 -0.34
N GLY A 17 -5.19 4.07 -0.78
CA GLY A 17 -6.50 4.70 -0.99
C GLY A 17 -7.41 3.98 -1.98
N ALA A 18 -6.84 3.24 -2.93
CA ALA A 18 -7.58 2.44 -3.90
C ALA A 18 -7.97 1.03 -3.39
N THR A 19 -7.56 0.63 -2.18
CA THR A 19 -7.74 -0.75 -1.67
C THR A 19 -9.18 -1.23 -1.74
N SER A 20 -10.15 -0.38 -1.37
CA SER A 20 -11.57 -0.71 -1.41
C SER A 20 -12.06 -1.02 -2.83
N LEU A 21 -11.63 -0.22 -3.81
CA LEU A 21 -11.94 -0.42 -5.23
C LEU A 21 -11.35 -1.76 -5.73
N ILE A 22 -10.10 -2.04 -5.39
CA ILE A 22 -9.42 -3.27 -5.81
C ILE A 22 -10.07 -4.51 -5.16
N GLN A 23 -10.51 -4.41 -3.90
CA GLN A 23 -11.25 -5.47 -3.24
C GLN A 23 -12.57 -5.77 -3.98
N GLN A 24 -13.33 -4.73 -4.34
CA GLN A 24 -14.57 -4.90 -5.11
C GLN A 24 -14.30 -5.59 -6.45
N LEU A 25 -13.28 -5.16 -7.20
CA LEU A 25 -12.91 -5.79 -8.47
C LEU A 25 -12.52 -7.28 -8.30
N ASN A 26 -11.90 -7.64 -7.19
CA ASN A 26 -11.52 -9.02 -6.89
C ASN A 26 -12.73 -9.92 -6.58
N GLU A 27 -13.83 -9.34 -6.08
CA GLU A 27 -15.07 -10.05 -5.72
C GLU A 27 -16.07 -10.13 -6.89
N MET A 28 -15.87 -9.33 -7.95
CA MET A 28 -16.76 -9.27 -9.11
C MET A 28 -16.69 -10.54 -9.98
N SER A 29 -17.86 -11.18 -10.18
CA SER A 29 -18.00 -12.28 -11.12
C SER A 29 -17.64 -11.87 -12.56
N GLY A 30 -16.85 -12.69 -13.24
CA GLY A 30 -16.46 -12.43 -14.64
C GLY A 30 -15.25 -11.50 -14.81
N VAL A 31 -14.67 -11.00 -13.71
CA VAL A 31 -13.39 -10.27 -13.67
C VAL A 31 -12.29 -11.19 -13.17
N LYS A 32 -11.13 -11.17 -13.84
CA LYS A 32 -9.89 -11.77 -13.36
C LYS A 32 -8.89 -10.66 -13.09
N LEU A 33 -8.59 -10.42 -11.82
CA LEU A 33 -7.63 -9.43 -11.37
C LEU A 33 -6.21 -10.01 -11.36
N HIS A 34 -5.28 -9.33 -12.01
CA HIS A 34 -3.85 -9.65 -12.03
C HIS A 34 -3.09 -8.54 -11.30
N LEU A 35 -2.30 -8.92 -10.31
CA LEU A 35 -1.58 -8.01 -9.42
C LEU A 35 -0.11 -7.93 -9.83
N HIS A 36 0.40 -6.72 -10.06
CA HIS A 36 1.77 -6.46 -10.50
C HIS A 36 2.44 -5.43 -9.56
N PRO A 37 3.24 -5.87 -8.57
CA PRO A 37 3.98 -4.94 -7.73
C PRO A 37 5.08 -4.23 -8.55
N GLY A 38 5.04 -2.90 -8.59
CA GLY A 38 5.78 -2.06 -9.53
C GLY A 38 7.15 -1.55 -9.07
N GLY A 39 7.47 -1.62 -7.77
CA GLY A 39 8.79 -1.24 -7.26
C GLY A 39 9.08 0.27 -7.32
N MET A 40 8.15 1.09 -6.81
CA MET A 40 8.16 2.55 -6.92
C MET A 40 9.33 3.22 -6.18
N ILE A 41 9.71 2.71 -5.00
CA ILE A 41 10.69 3.33 -4.11
C ILE A 41 11.90 2.41 -3.94
N GLU A 42 13.07 2.90 -4.34
CA GLU A 42 14.35 2.29 -3.98
C GLU A 42 14.63 2.40 -2.48
N ARG A 43 15.33 1.41 -1.94
CA ARG A 43 15.65 1.31 -0.50
C ARG A 43 16.37 2.57 -0.01
N SER A 44 15.65 3.42 0.71
CA SER A 44 16.18 4.72 1.14
C SER A 44 15.56 5.17 2.47
N PRO A 45 16.27 6.00 3.26
CA PRO A 45 15.68 6.67 4.41
C PRO A 45 14.63 7.69 3.95
N LEU A 46 13.53 7.78 4.70
CA LEU A 46 12.52 8.79 4.51
C LEU A 46 13.07 10.18 4.90
N SER A 47 13.36 10.99 3.88
CA SER A 47 13.85 12.37 4.04
C SER A 47 12.77 13.30 4.58
N ASP A 48 13.18 14.39 5.24
CA ASP A 48 12.22 15.35 5.83
C ASP A 48 11.30 16.00 4.79
N GLY A 49 11.83 16.34 3.62
CA GLY A 49 11.03 16.84 2.51
C GLY A 49 9.98 15.83 2.05
N PHE A 50 10.36 14.55 2.00
CA PHE A 50 9.43 13.49 1.60
C PHE A 50 8.41 13.18 2.70
N ARG A 51 8.74 13.32 3.99
CA ARG A 51 7.75 13.23 5.10
C ARG A 51 6.61 14.21 4.95
N GLN A 52 6.94 15.48 4.69
CA GLN A 52 5.92 16.51 4.50
C GLN A 52 5.02 16.20 3.31
N HIS A 53 5.60 15.71 2.21
CA HIS A 53 4.86 15.26 1.05
C HIS A 53 3.90 14.10 1.39
N VAL A 54 4.39 13.06 2.08
CA VAL A 54 3.59 11.90 2.50
C VAL A 54 2.41 12.33 3.36
N LEU A 55 2.64 13.13 4.41
CA LEU A 55 1.56 13.57 5.30
C LEU A 55 0.48 14.41 4.57
N GLN A 56 0.88 15.26 3.64
CA GLN A 56 -0.06 16.03 2.81
C GLN A 56 -0.82 15.14 1.81
N ALA A 57 -0.14 14.13 1.24
CA ALA A 57 -0.78 13.16 0.36
C ALA A 57 -1.81 12.33 1.13
N ASP A 58 -1.45 11.80 2.30
CA ASP A 58 -2.32 10.98 3.14
C ASP A 58 -3.59 11.71 3.54
N GLN A 59 -3.50 13.00 3.92
CA GLN A 59 -4.67 13.82 4.21
C GLN A 59 -5.61 13.94 3.00
N ARG A 60 -5.06 14.16 1.79
CA ARG A 60 -5.87 14.24 0.56
C ARG A 60 -6.49 12.89 0.20
N ILE A 61 -5.73 11.81 0.36
CA ILE A 61 -6.21 10.45 0.11
C ILE A 61 -7.38 10.15 1.05
N ALA A 62 -7.26 10.42 2.34
CA ALA A 62 -8.33 10.22 3.31
C ALA A 62 -9.59 11.01 2.94
N GLN A 63 -9.44 12.29 2.58
CA GLN A 63 -10.55 13.15 2.17
C GLN A 63 -11.26 12.66 0.90
N GLN A 64 -10.53 12.10 -0.07
CA GLN A 64 -11.09 11.70 -1.36
C GLN A 64 -11.60 10.26 -1.38
N THR A 65 -11.01 9.37 -0.59
CA THR A 65 -11.26 7.93 -0.66
C THR A 65 -11.93 7.36 0.60
N GLY A 66 -11.90 8.10 1.72
CA GLY A 66 -12.33 7.61 3.02
C GLY A 66 -11.34 6.62 3.67
N ALA A 67 -10.15 6.42 3.10
CA ALA A 67 -9.11 5.59 3.70
C ALA A 67 -8.66 6.15 5.05
N VAL A 68 -8.31 5.26 5.99
CA VAL A 68 -8.04 5.62 7.39
C VAL A 68 -6.56 5.45 7.69
N PHE A 69 -5.89 6.54 8.02
CA PHE A 69 -4.50 6.51 8.46
C PHE A 69 -4.46 6.52 9.99
N GLY A 70 -3.90 5.46 10.58
CA GLY A 70 -3.83 5.27 12.02
C GLY A 70 -2.90 6.26 12.72
N GLU A 71 -3.22 6.60 13.97
CA GLU A 71 -2.44 7.58 14.75
C GLU A 71 -0.99 7.14 14.94
N GLY A 72 -0.73 5.84 15.16
CA GLY A 72 0.62 5.30 15.30
C GLY A 72 1.46 5.45 14.03
N TYR A 73 0.86 5.24 12.86
CA TYR A 73 1.50 5.51 11.57
C TYR A 73 1.83 7.00 11.42
N ILE A 74 0.85 7.88 11.64
CA ILE A 74 1.03 9.34 11.53
C ILE A 74 2.12 9.83 12.50
N ALA A 75 2.11 9.34 13.74
CA ALA A 75 3.10 9.66 14.75
C ALA A 75 4.51 9.19 14.34
N LYS A 76 4.64 7.98 13.80
CA LYS A 76 5.91 7.45 13.29
C LYS A 76 6.47 8.30 12.16
N ILE A 77 5.65 8.71 11.19
CA ILE A 77 6.09 9.59 10.11
C ILE A 77 6.52 10.97 10.65
N LYS A 78 5.84 11.50 11.68
CA LYS A 78 6.18 12.78 12.32
C LYS A 78 7.35 12.74 13.30
N SER A 79 7.68 11.57 13.86
CA SER A 79 8.65 11.41 14.96
C SER A 79 10.09 11.84 14.63
N GLY A 80 10.43 11.97 13.34
CA GLY A 80 11.80 12.19 12.89
C GLY A 80 12.69 10.94 12.98
N GLU A 81 12.19 9.82 13.51
CA GLU A 81 12.91 8.54 13.53
C GLU A 81 13.20 8.07 12.11
N THR A 82 14.33 7.40 11.91
CA THR A 82 14.69 6.83 10.60
C THR A 82 13.67 5.76 10.20
N VAL A 83 12.87 6.07 9.18
CA VAL A 83 12.00 5.11 8.50
C VAL A 83 12.67 4.74 7.19
N ILE A 84 12.91 3.46 6.96
CA ILE A 84 13.40 2.97 5.68
C ILE A 84 12.20 2.61 4.82
N LEU A 85 12.13 3.19 3.63
CA LEU A 85 11.17 2.82 2.60
C LEU A 85 11.88 1.90 1.60
N ASP A 86 11.22 0.79 1.29
CA ASP A 86 11.75 -0.23 0.39
C ASP A 86 10.57 -0.94 -0.29
N SER A 87 10.30 -0.56 -1.54
CA SER A 87 9.24 -1.19 -2.34
C SER A 87 9.63 -2.59 -2.80
N TYR A 88 10.92 -2.91 -2.89
CA TYR A 88 11.39 -4.21 -3.37
C TYR A 88 11.12 -5.29 -2.35
N VAL A 89 11.41 -5.06 -1.06
CA VAL A 89 11.14 -6.07 -0.02
C VAL A 89 9.65 -6.36 0.12
N THR A 90 8.80 -5.34 -0.03
CA THR A 90 7.34 -5.53 0.03
C THR A 90 6.79 -6.20 -1.23
N ALA A 91 7.32 -5.88 -2.41
CA ALA A 91 7.02 -6.59 -3.66
C ALA A 91 7.42 -8.07 -3.57
N GLN A 92 8.61 -8.36 -3.05
CA GLN A 92 9.10 -9.73 -2.83
C GLN A 92 8.20 -10.50 -1.87
N ALA A 93 7.73 -9.88 -0.79
CA ALA A 93 6.81 -10.52 0.15
C ALA A 93 5.49 -10.94 -0.54
N ILE A 94 4.94 -10.09 -1.41
CA ILE A 94 3.74 -10.39 -2.20
C ILE A 94 3.97 -11.54 -3.18
N ILE A 95 5.09 -11.52 -3.89
CA ILE A 95 5.44 -12.60 -4.84
C ILE A 95 5.68 -13.92 -4.10
N ALA A 96 6.40 -13.89 -2.97
CA ALA A 96 6.65 -15.06 -2.15
C ALA A 96 5.35 -15.65 -1.60
N ALA A 97 4.43 -14.81 -1.11
CA ALA A 97 3.10 -15.23 -0.68
C ALA A 97 2.34 -15.96 -1.81
N GLN A 98 2.37 -15.42 -3.02
CA GLN A 98 1.75 -16.03 -4.19
C GLN A 98 2.36 -17.41 -4.51
N LEU A 99 3.69 -17.54 -4.46
CA LEU A 99 4.37 -18.82 -4.67
C LEU A 99 4.01 -19.87 -3.61
N LEU A 100 3.67 -19.43 -2.40
CA LEU A 100 3.22 -20.26 -1.28
C LEU A 100 1.70 -20.52 -1.29
N GLY A 101 0.98 -20.07 -2.33
CA GLY A 101 -0.47 -20.28 -2.46
C GLY A 101 -1.34 -19.29 -1.68
N VAL A 102 -0.74 -18.24 -1.09
CA VAL A 102 -1.47 -17.14 -0.46
C VAL A 102 -1.83 -16.11 -1.52
N SER A 103 -3.08 -15.63 -1.53
CA SER A 103 -3.48 -14.59 -2.48
C SER A 103 -2.61 -13.33 -2.34
N PRO A 104 -2.07 -12.76 -3.43
CA PRO A 104 -1.27 -11.55 -3.35
C PRO A 104 -2.06 -10.36 -2.77
N SER A 105 -3.40 -10.32 -2.95
CA SER A 105 -4.26 -9.29 -2.34
C SER A 105 -4.31 -9.39 -0.81
N VAL A 106 -4.22 -10.60 -0.25
CA VAL A 106 -4.17 -10.83 1.20
C VAL A 106 -2.85 -10.30 1.75
N MET A 107 -1.72 -10.61 1.10
CA MET A 107 -0.41 -10.12 1.51
C MET A 107 -0.30 -8.60 1.39
N LEU A 108 -0.80 -8.00 0.30
CA LEU A 108 -0.88 -6.55 0.14
C LEU A 108 -1.63 -5.89 1.30
N LYS A 109 -2.81 -6.42 1.63
CA LYS A 109 -3.61 -5.92 2.76
C LYS A 109 -2.83 -6.02 4.08
N SER A 110 -2.16 -7.14 4.35
CA SER A 110 -1.36 -7.30 5.57
C SER A 110 -0.19 -6.32 5.66
N ILE A 111 0.47 -6.00 4.53
CA ILE A 111 1.54 -4.99 4.49
C ILE A 111 0.96 -3.60 4.82
N GLN A 112 -0.20 -3.27 4.26
CA GLN A 112 -0.81 -1.95 4.42
C GLN A 112 -1.57 -1.75 5.75
N GLN A 113 -1.94 -2.83 6.44
CA GLN A 113 -2.57 -2.77 7.77
C GLN A 113 -1.73 -2.04 8.82
N VAL A 114 -0.40 -1.97 8.65
CA VAL A 114 0.48 -1.19 9.54
C VAL A 114 0.15 0.31 9.47
N SER A 115 -0.38 0.78 8.35
CA SER A 115 -0.87 2.14 8.17
C SER A 115 -2.25 2.38 8.81
N ASP A 116 -3.00 1.31 9.11
CA ASP A 116 -4.36 1.36 9.70
C ASP A 116 -4.34 1.33 11.23
N ALA A 117 -3.22 0.93 11.85
CA ALA A 117 -3.15 0.67 13.29
C ALA A 117 -3.26 1.96 14.11
N THR A 118 -4.48 2.27 14.57
CA THR A 118 -4.75 3.08 15.76
C THR A 118 -4.29 2.29 16.98
N HIS A 119 -3.24 2.74 17.66
CA HIS A 119 -2.96 2.38 19.04
C HIS A 119 -3.03 3.66 19.86
#